data_AF-A0A7C5QFB2-F1
#
_entry.id   AF-A0A7C5QFB2-F1
#
_cell.length_a   1.000
_cell.length_b   1.000
_cell.length_c   1.000
_cell.angle_alpha   90.00
_cell.angle_beta   90.00
_cell.angle_gamma   90.00
#
_symmetry.space_group_name_H-M   'P 1'
#
loop_
_entity.id
_entity.type
_entity.pdbx_description
1 polymer ?
#
loop_
_entity_poly.entity_id
_entity_poly.type
_entity_poly.pdbx_seq_one_letter_code
_entity_poly.pdbx_strand_id
1 'polypeptide(L)'
;MTKDNKNKLDNKAWIVTVDMGYGHQRAAYPFLDIAQGEIITANNYPGIPEADKFIWQNSRFFYEFISRFKMVPLIGEKVFDLYDKIQAIPKFYPKRDLSNANLQLKQIYKLFRDSNWGKHLIDKLAKNPLPFVTTFFATAMMAEFFNYPGDIYCILCDADISRAWVSPEPHKSRIIYLAPNKRVEERLKLYGVKPEKIILTGFPLPEENIGERLRILKQDLGKRLIQLDPQKTYISQYKKTLYSQLGRANFKLKFSRPLTITFAVGGAGAQRELGIEIVRSLKKDILA
;
A
#
# COMPACT_ATOMS: atom_id res chain seq x y z
N MET A 1 11.46 -36.80 8.58
CA MET A 1 10.74 -35.56 8.22
C MET A 1 9.93 -35.11 9.42
N THR A 2 10.32 -34.01 10.07
CA THR A 2 9.67 -33.48 11.27
C THR A 2 8.26 -32.96 10.95
N LYS A 3 7.35 -33.01 11.93
CA LYS A 3 5.96 -32.51 11.85
C LYS A 3 5.86 -31.06 11.32
N ASP A 4 6.91 -30.27 11.47
CA ASP A 4 6.96 -28.87 11.01
C ASP A 4 6.91 -28.70 9.49
N ASN A 5 7.32 -29.70 8.69
CA ASN A 5 7.26 -29.61 7.23
C ASN A 5 5.88 -29.99 6.65
N LYS A 6 4.99 -30.63 7.42
CA LYS A 6 3.63 -30.93 6.96
C LYS A 6 2.71 -29.70 7.03
N ASN A 7 2.91 -28.79 7.98
CA ASN A 7 2.08 -27.58 8.14
C ASN A 7 2.37 -26.46 7.14
N LYS A 8 3.50 -26.48 6.41
CA LYS A 8 3.84 -25.45 5.43
C LYS A 8 3.09 -25.57 4.09
N LEU A 9 2.50 -26.74 3.83
CA LEU A 9 1.72 -27.03 2.61
C LEU A 9 0.25 -26.60 2.71
N ASP A 10 -0.30 -26.39 3.91
CA ASP A 10 -1.75 -26.19 4.10
C ASP A 10 -2.23 -24.73 4.01
N ASN A 11 -1.33 -23.72 4.01
CA ASN A 11 -1.71 -22.31 4.07
C ASN A 11 -1.40 -21.55 2.77
N LYS A 12 -1.93 -22.02 1.64
CA LYS A 12 -1.82 -21.30 0.35
C LYS A 12 -2.91 -20.26 0.19
N ALA A 13 -2.60 -19.19 -0.54
CA ALA A 13 -3.51 -18.09 -0.84
C ALA A 13 -3.30 -17.59 -2.28
N TRP A 14 -4.36 -17.03 -2.87
CA TRP A 14 -4.21 -16.24 -4.09
C TRP A 14 -3.70 -14.85 -3.71
N ILE A 15 -2.42 -14.59 -3.99
CA ILE A 15 -1.81 -13.27 -3.77
C ILE A 15 -1.94 -12.44 -5.04
N VAL A 16 -2.70 -11.34 -4.96
CA VAL A 16 -3.07 -10.51 -6.11
C VAL A 16 -2.58 -9.08 -5.93
N THR A 17 -1.80 -8.58 -6.88
CA THR A 17 -1.28 -7.21 -6.92
C THR A 17 -1.69 -6.50 -8.21
N VAL A 18 -1.29 -5.24 -8.37
CA VAL A 18 -1.42 -4.48 -9.62
C VAL A 18 -0.09 -3.82 -9.97
N ASP A 19 0.19 -3.71 -11.27
CA ASP A 19 1.27 -2.86 -11.79
C ASP A 19 0.75 -1.44 -12.04
N MET A 20 0.73 -0.64 -10.97
CA MET A 20 0.50 0.81 -11.00
C MET A 20 1.63 1.52 -10.24
N GLY A 21 2.86 1.06 -10.46
CA GLY A 21 4.04 1.38 -9.67
C GLY A 21 4.32 0.35 -8.57
N TYR A 22 5.52 0.42 -7.98
CA TYR A 22 6.02 -0.60 -7.03
C TYR A 22 5.29 -0.62 -5.67
N GLY A 23 4.39 0.32 -5.39
CA GLY A 23 3.69 0.42 -4.11
C GLY A 23 2.97 -0.87 -3.71
N HIS A 24 2.16 -1.39 -4.63
CA HIS A 24 1.35 -2.60 -4.44
C HIS A 24 2.18 -3.89 -4.55
N GLN A 25 3.13 -3.93 -5.49
CA GLN A 25 4.01 -5.10 -5.66
C GLN A 25 4.92 -5.32 -4.45
N ARG A 26 5.50 -4.27 -3.85
CA ARG A 26 6.31 -4.41 -2.63
C ARG A 26 5.49 -4.93 -1.45
N ALA A 27 4.21 -4.57 -1.39
CA ALA A 27 3.33 -5.01 -0.30
C ALA A 27 2.89 -6.47 -0.48
N ALA A 28 2.86 -6.97 -1.71
CA ALA A 28 2.55 -8.36 -2.03
C ALA A 28 3.77 -9.28 -1.87
N TYR A 29 4.97 -8.76 -2.10
CA TYR A 29 6.22 -9.53 -2.09
C TYR A 29 6.44 -10.39 -0.83
N PRO A 30 6.17 -9.92 0.41
CA PRO A 30 6.35 -10.73 1.62
C PRO A 30 5.49 -11.99 1.67
N PHE A 31 4.51 -12.13 0.79
CA PHE A 31 3.59 -13.27 0.74
C PHE A 31 3.94 -14.28 -0.36
N LEU A 32 5.12 -14.16 -0.99
CA LEU A 32 5.56 -15.04 -2.07
C LEU A 32 5.51 -16.54 -1.67
N ASP A 33 5.96 -16.87 -0.46
CA ASP A 33 6.03 -18.26 0.01
C ASP A 33 4.65 -18.92 0.17
N ILE A 34 3.62 -18.12 0.48
CA ILE A 34 2.24 -18.59 0.63
C ILE A 34 1.42 -18.46 -0.66
N ALA A 35 1.98 -17.86 -1.71
CA ALA A 35 1.28 -17.72 -2.99
C ALA A 35 1.02 -19.10 -3.62
N GLN A 36 -0.20 -19.27 -4.12
CA GLN A 36 -0.56 -20.40 -4.98
C GLN A 36 0.04 -20.17 -6.36
N GLY A 37 1.19 -20.79 -6.63
CA GLY A 37 1.98 -20.52 -7.82
C GLY A 37 2.79 -19.23 -7.64
N GLU A 38 2.41 -18.18 -8.36
CA GLU A 38 3.08 -16.88 -8.35
C GLU A 38 2.15 -15.76 -7.84
N ILE A 39 2.73 -14.58 -7.57
CA ILE A 39 1.93 -13.38 -7.29
C ILE A 39 1.26 -12.93 -8.59
N ILE A 40 -0.07 -12.89 -8.60
CA ILE A 40 -0.86 -12.55 -9.78
C ILE A 40 -0.95 -11.03 -9.91
N THR A 41 -0.54 -10.48 -11.06
CA THR A 41 -0.72 -9.07 -11.39
C THR A 41 -2.06 -8.88 -12.12
N ALA A 42 -3.08 -8.38 -11.43
CA ALA A 42 -4.48 -8.36 -11.89
C ALA A 42 -4.72 -7.56 -13.18
N ASN A 43 -3.83 -6.61 -13.51
CA ASN A 43 -3.90 -5.82 -14.73
C ASN A 43 -3.00 -6.33 -15.88
N ASN A 44 -2.29 -7.46 -15.69
CA ASN A 44 -1.38 -8.01 -16.70
C ASN A 44 -1.19 -9.54 -16.61
N TYR A 45 -2.19 -10.29 -16.14
CA TYR A 45 -2.05 -11.75 -15.98
C TYR A 45 -2.24 -12.50 -17.31
N PRO A 46 -1.66 -13.69 -17.49
CA PRO A 46 -1.85 -14.49 -18.70
C PRO A 46 -3.32 -14.83 -18.97
N GLY A 47 -3.79 -14.47 -20.17
CA GLY A 47 -5.17 -14.67 -20.61
C GLY A 47 -6.16 -13.59 -20.17
N ILE A 48 -5.69 -12.45 -19.66
CA ILE A 48 -6.57 -11.30 -19.36
C ILE A 48 -7.31 -10.82 -20.63
N PRO A 49 -8.64 -10.59 -20.58
CA PRO A 49 -9.40 -10.06 -21.71
C PRO A 49 -8.95 -8.65 -22.13
N GLU A 50 -9.02 -8.35 -23.43
CA GLU A 50 -8.65 -7.02 -23.95
C GLU A 50 -9.55 -5.90 -23.40
N ALA A 51 -10.83 -6.17 -23.14
CA ALA A 51 -11.73 -5.21 -22.50
C ALA A 51 -11.25 -4.84 -21.07
N ASP A 52 -10.80 -5.82 -20.29
CA ASP A 52 -10.25 -5.58 -18.94
C ASP A 52 -8.95 -4.79 -19.02
N LYS A 53 -8.03 -5.18 -19.92
CA LYS A 53 -6.78 -4.46 -20.18
C LYS A 53 -7.02 -3.00 -20.54
N PHE A 54 -7.98 -2.74 -21.42
CA PHE A 54 -8.33 -1.39 -21.85
C PHE A 54 -8.76 -0.51 -20.66
N ILE A 55 -9.59 -1.03 -19.76
CA ILE A 55 -10.03 -0.29 -18.56
C ILE A 55 -8.83 -0.03 -17.63
N TRP A 56 -7.97 -1.03 -17.41
CA TRP A 56 -6.76 -0.88 -16.59
C TRP A 56 -5.79 0.16 -17.16
N GLN A 57 -5.50 0.10 -18.47
CA GLN A 57 -4.58 1.02 -19.14
C GLN A 57 -5.08 2.47 -19.08
N ASN A 58 -6.35 2.70 -19.37
CA ASN A 58 -6.94 4.04 -19.28
C ASN A 58 -6.92 4.59 -17.85
N SER A 59 -7.20 3.74 -16.86
CA SER A 59 -7.14 4.11 -15.44
C SER A 59 -5.71 4.49 -15.01
N ARG A 60 -4.71 3.71 -15.45
CA ARG A 60 -3.28 3.97 -15.18
C ARG A 60 -2.81 5.25 -15.86
N PHE A 61 -3.11 5.43 -17.14
CA PHE A 61 -2.75 6.65 -17.88
C PHE A 61 -3.33 7.89 -17.21
N PHE A 62 -4.60 7.81 -16.80
CA PHE A 62 -5.25 8.90 -16.09
C PHE A 62 -4.59 9.19 -14.73
N TYR A 63 -4.23 8.16 -13.97
CA TYR A 63 -3.50 8.34 -12.71
C TYR A 63 -2.11 8.95 -12.92
N GLU A 64 -1.32 8.42 -13.87
CA GLU A 64 0.04 8.89 -14.16
C GLU A 64 0.05 10.31 -14.70
N PHE A 65 -0.89 10.63 -15.60
CA PHE A 65 -1.13 11.98 -16.08
C PHE A 65 -1.32 12.88 -14.87
N ILE A 66 -2.33 12.65 -14.04
CA ILE A 66 -2.60 13.60 -12.96
C ILE A 66 -1.45 13.68 -11.95
N SER A 67 -0.81 12.56 -11.63
CA SER A 67 0.34 12.57 -10.72
C SER A 67 1.51 13.41 -11.26
N ARG A 68 1.75 13.43 -12.58
CA ARG A 68 2.77 14.30 -13.20
C ARG A 68 2.29 15.75 -13.32
N PHE A 69 1.00 15.94 -13.57
CA PHE A 69 0.40 17.25 -13.76
C PHE A 69 0.41 18.09 -12.48
N LYS A 70 0.32 17.49 -11.28
CA LYS A 70 0.47 18.22 -9.99
C LYS A 70 1.81 18.99 -9.85
N MET A 71 2.77 18.78 -10.75
CA MET A 71 4.08 19.44 -10.76
C MET A 71 4.20 20.60 -11.75
N VAL A 72 3.20 20.87 -12.61
CA VAL A 72 3.26 21.96 -13.60
C VAL A 72 2.39 23.15 -13.13
N PRO A 73 2.98 24.27 -12.69
CA PRO A 73 2.24 25.39 -12.10
C PRO A 73 1.45 26.26 -13.10
N LEU A 74 1.25 25.84 -14.35
CA LEU A 74 0.86 26.74 -15.46
C LEU A 74 -0.33 26.33 -16.33
N ILE A 75 -1.11 25.30 -15.99
CA ILE A 75 -2.34 25.00 -16.75
C ILE A 75 -3.54 24.82 -15.80
N GLY A 76 -4.39 25.84 -15.76
CA GLY A 76 -5.79 25.82 -15.31
C GLY A 76 -6.06 25.31 -13.89
N GLU A 77 -5.91 26.17 -12.88
CA GLU A 77 -6.30 25.93 -11.47
C GLU A 77 -7.66 25.22 -11.33
N LYS A 78 -8.62 25.52 -12.22
CA LYS A 78 -9.97 24.95 -12.21
C LYS A 78 -10.04 23.43 -12.48
N VAL A 79 -9.18 22.88 -13.35
CA VAL A 79 -9.17 21.43 -13.66
C VAL A 79 -8.50 20.66 -12.52
N PHE A 80 -7.43 21.24 -11.94
CA PHE A 80 -6.76 20.71 -10.77
C PHE A 80 -7.65 20.73 -9.53
N ASP A 81 -8.37 21.82 -9.25
CA ASP A 81 -9.26 21.94 -8.10
C ASP A 81 -10.44 20.96 -8.14
N LEU A 82 -10.98 20.69 -9.33
CA LEU A 82 -12.05 19.71 -9.51
C LEU A 82 -11.55 18.29 -9.22
N TYR A 83 -10.32 17.99 -9.63
CA TYR A 83 -9.71 16.68 -9.43
C TYR A 83 -9.26 16.44 -7.99
N ASP A 84 -8.60 17.42 -7.38
CA ASP A 84 -8.20 17.34 -5.97
C ASP A 84 -9.41 17.13 -5.08
N LYS A 85 -10.58 17.69 -5.43
CA LYS A 85 -11.85 17.38 -4.75
C LYS A 85 -12.35 15.95 -4.94
N ILE A 86 -12.13 15.33 -6.10
CA ILE A 86 -12.52 13.93 -6.38
C ILE A 86 -11.62 12.94 -5.63
N GLN A 87 -10.32 13.25 -5.50
CA GLN A 87 -9.36 12.43 -4.76
C GLN A 87 -9.19 12.81 -3.29
N ALA A 88 -9.75 13.95 -2.88
CA ALA A 88 -9.56 14.48 -1.53
C ALA A 88 -10.00 13.45 -0.50
N ILE A 89 -9.05 13.09 0.36
CA ILE A 89 -9.36 12.39 1.59
C ILE A 89 -9.96 13.45 2.55
N PRO A 90 -11.22 13.28 3.00
CA PRO A 90 -11.84 14.24 3.89
C PRO A 90 -11.01 14.44 5.17
N LYS A 91 -11.01 15.67 5.72
CA LYS A 91 -10.34 15.97 6.99
C LYS A 91 -10.71 14.92 8.06
N PHE A 92 -9.68 14.40 8.71
CA PHE A 92 -9.81 13.34 9.72
C PHE A 92 -10.62 13.83 10.94
N TYR A 93 -10.38 15.08 11.35
CA TYR A 93 -11.11 15.72 12.44
C TYR A 93 -12.01 16.85 11.92
N PRO A 94 -13.15 17.11 12.60
CA PRO A 94 -13.73 16.28 13.65
C PRO A 94 -14.20 14.92 13.11
N LYS A 95 -14.19 13.89 13.98
CA LYS A 95 -14.71 12.56 13.64
C LYS A 95 -16.21 12.68 13.36
N ARG A 96 -16.67 12.08 12.26
CA ARG A 96 -18.06 12.10 11.78
C ARG A 96 -18.28 10.92 10.87
N ASP A 97 -19.54 10.60 10.60
CA ASP A 97 -19.88 9.60 9.60
C ASP A 97 -19.42 10.04 8.21
N LEU A 98 -18.63 9.19 7.56
CA LEU A 98 -18.12 9.34 6.20
C LEU A 98 -18.45 8.11 5.34
N SER A 99 -19.46 7.33 5.74
CA SER A 99 -19.83 6.05 5.12
C SER A 99 -20.46 6.18 3.72
N ASN A 100 -21.00 7.35 3.35
CA ASN A 100 -21.64 7.54 2.05
C ASN A 100 -20.67 7.32 0.87
N ALA A 101 -21.11 6.55 -0.12
CA ALA A 101 -20.35 6.29 -1.34
C ALA A 101 -20.13 7.57 -2.18
N ASN A 102 -18.91 7.79 -2.62
CA ASN A 102 -18.57 8.92 -3.51
C ASN A 102 -18.76 8.55 -5.00
N LEU A 103 -18.66 9.55 -5.88
CA LEU A 103 -18.86 9.35 -7.32
C LEU A 103 -17.83 8.38 -7.92
N GLN A 104 -16.57 8.46 -7.50
CA GLN A 104 -15.50 7.56 -7.95
C GLN A 104 -15.87 6.09 -7.68
N LEU A 105 -16.34 5.79 -6.48
CA LEU A 105 -16.78 4.43 -6.11
C LEU A 105 -17.98 3.96 -6.94
N LYS A 106 -18.95 4.84 -7.20
CA LYS A 106 -20.10 4.54 -8.06
C LYS A 106 -19.67 4.21 -9.50
N GLN A 107 -18.70 4.95 -10.03
CA GLN A 107 -18.13 4.69 -11.36
C GLN A 107 -17.42 3.34 -11.43
N ILE A 108 -16.63 3.00 -10.40
CA ILE A 108 -15.96 1.69 -10.31
C ILE A 108 -17.00 0.55 -10.33
N TYR A 109 -18.06 0.63 -9.52
CA TYR A 109 -19.11 -0.39 -9.50
C TYR A 109 -19.94 -0.45 -10.79
N LYS A 110 -20.04 0.66 -11.51
CA LYS A 110 -20.64 0.67 -12.85
C LYS A 110 -19.79 -0.13 -13.83
N LEU A 111 -18.46 -0.01 -13.79
CA LEU A 111 -17.56 -0.81 -14.64
C LEU A 111 -17.64 -2.31 -14.30
N PHE A 112 -17.77 -2.68 -13.02
CA PHE A 112 -17.99 -4.07 -12.64
C PHE A 112 -19.29 -4.62 -13.24
N ARG A 113 -20.38 -3.86 -13.15
CA ARG A 113 -21.71 -4.27 -13.60
C ARG A 113 -21.85 -4.30 -15.12
N ASP A 114 -21.44 -3.23 -15.79
CA ASP A 114 -21.77 -2.99 -17.19
C ASP A 114 -20.67 -3.53 -18.13
N SER A 115 -19.43 -3.62 -17.66
CA SER A 115 -18.28 -4.08 -18.45
C SER A 115 -17.74 -5.43 -17.99
N ASN A 116 -18.31 -6.04 -16.95
CA ASN A 116 -17.79 -7.26 -16.31
C ASN A 116 -16.31 -7.13 -15.90
N TRP A 117 -15.87 -5.92 -15.58
CA TRP A 117 -14.45 -5.64 -15.36
C TRP A 117 -13.90 -6.47 -14.19
N GLY A 118 -12.92 -7.32 -14.48
CA GLY A 118 -12.30 -8.22 -13.49
C GLY A 118 -13.04 -9.54 -13.26
N LYS A 119 -14.23 -9.75 -13.85
CA LYS A 119 -14.99 -11.00 -13.69
C LYS A 119 -14.19 -12.22 -14.13
N HIS A 120 -13.46 -12.11 -15.25
CA HIS A 120 -12.64 -13.20 -15.77
C HIS A 120 -11.55 -13.63 -14.76
N LEU A 121 -10.91 -12.68 -14.08
CA LEU A 121 -9.93 -12.99 -13.04
C LEU A 121 -10.60 -13.73 -11.88
N ILE A 122 -11.72 -13.22 -11.38
CA ILE A 122 -12.43 -13.81 -10.25
C ILE A 122 -12.94 -15.22 -10.58
N ASP A 123 -13.57 -15.42 -11.74
CA ASP A 123 -14.04 -16.73 -12.21
C ASP A 123 -12.88 -17.73 -12.33
N LYS A 124 -11.73 -17.28 -12.85
CA LYS A 124 -10.53 -18.13 -13.00
C LYS A 124 -10.02 -18.63 -11.65
N LEU A 125 -9.92 -17.75 -10.66
CA LEU A 125 -9.43 -18.09 -9.32
C LEU A 125 -10.48 -18.84 -8.50
N ALA A 126 -11.77 -18.63 -8.76
CA ALA A 126 -12.87 -19.32 -8.07
C ALA A 126 -12.92 -20.83 -8.39
N LYS A 127 -12.29 -21.28 -9.48
CA LYS A 127 -12.17 -22.71 -9.82
C LYS A 127 -11.39 -23.52 -8.77
N ASN A 128 -10.49 -22.87 -8.03
CA ASN A 128 -9.78 -23.47 -6.91
C ASN A 128 -9.79 -22.46 -5.73
N PRO A 129 -10.86 -22.44 -4.92
CA PRO A 129 -11.04 -21.44 -3.88
C PRO A 129 -9.94 -21.53 -2.81
N LEU A 130 -9.21 -20.44 -2.64
CA LEU A 130 -8.25 -20.20 -1.55
C LEU A 130 -8.52 -18.80 -0.97
N PRO A 131 -7.98 -18.44 0.20
CA PRO A 131 -8.01 -17.04 0.64
C PRO A 131 -7.49 -16.11 -0.46
N PHE A 132 -8.27 -15.08 -0.80
CA PHE A 132 -7.92 -14.06 -1.78
C PHE A 132 -7.29 -12.89 -1.04
N VAL A 133 -5.97 -12.72 -1.17
CA VAL A 133 -5.22 -11.64 -0.51
C VAL A 133 -4.75 -10.67 -1.57
N THR A 134 -5.16 -9.42 -1.48
CA THR A 134 -4.80 -8.41 -2.49
C THR A 134 -4.31 -7.12 -1.89
N THR A 135 -3.40 -6.45 -2.60
CA THR A 135 -2.85 -5.15 -2.21
C THR A 135 -3.59 -3.97 -2.83
N PHE A 136 -4.65 -4.22 -3.62
CA PHE A 136 -5.42 -3.18 -4.30
C PHE A 136 -6.91 -3.27 -3.96
N PHE A 137 -7.53 -2.13 -3.64
CA PHE A 137 -8.93 -2.12 -3.17
C PHE A 137 -9.91 -2.56 -4.26
N ALA A 138 -9.67 -2.21 -5.52
CA ALA A 138 -10.61 -2.54 -6.60
C ALA A 138 -10.67 -4.06 -6.85
N THR A 139 -9.55 -4.77 -6.73
CA THR A 139 -9.52 -6.23 -6.87
C THR A 139 -10.20 -6.94 -5.70
N ALA A 140 -10.13 -6.38 -4.49
CA ALA A 140 -10.92 -6.89 -3.34
C ALA A 140 -12.43 -6.70 -3.58
N MET A 141 -12.82 -5.53 -4.12
CA MET A 141 -14.21 -5.26 -4.48
C MET A 141 -14.70 -6.10 -5.66
N MET A 142 -13.85 -6.38 -6.66
CA MET A 142 -14.18 -7.32 -7.74
C MET A 142 -14.47 -8.71 -7.16
N ALA A 143 -13.62 -9.19 -6.25
CA ALA A 143 -13.82 -10.48 -5.59
C ALA A 143 -15.13 -10.51 -4.79
N GLU A 144 -15.47 -9.43 -4.08
CA GLU A 144 -16.75 -9.34 -3.37
C GLU A 144 -17.94 -9.30 -4.35
N PHE A 145 -17.89 -8.42 -5.34
CA PHE A 145 -18.96 -8.17 -6.31
C PHE A 145 -19.30 -9.39 -7.17
N PHE A 146 -18.28 -10.14 -7.60
CA PHE A 146 -18.45 -11.37 -8.38
C PHE A 146 -18.52 -12.64 -7.51
N ASN A 147 -18.82 -12.50 -6.21
CA ASN A 147 -19.09 -13.60 -5.30
C ASN A 147 -17.97 -14.64 -5.19
N TYR A 148 -16.71 -14.18 -5.10
CA TYR A 148 -15.57 -15.07 -4.92
C TYR A 148 -15.77 -16.00 -3.70
N PRO A 149 -15.69 -17.33 -3.83
CA PRO A 149 -16.10 -18.26 -2.77
C PRO A 149 -15.27 -18.19 -1.46
N GLY A 150 -13.99 -17.83 -1.53
CA GLY A 150 -13.10 -17.74 -0.37
C GLY A 150 -13.16 -16.40 0.37
N ASP A 151 -12.46 -16.32 1.51
CA ASP A 151 -12.25 -15.08 2.24
C ASP A 151 -11.49 -14.04 1.41
N ILE A 152 -11.80 -12.76 1.61
CA ILE A 152 -11.19 -11.65 0.88
C ILE A 152 -10.44 -10.75 1.87
N TYR A 153 -9.14 -10.64 1.69
CA TYR A 153 -8.25 -9.77 2.46
C TYR A 153 -7.72 -8.64 1.58
N CYS A 154 -7.88 -7.40 2.02
CA CYS A 154 -7.38 -6.20 1.34
C CYS A 154 -6.28 -5.53 2.17
N ILE A 155 -5.05 -5.60 1.70
CA ILE A 155 -3.89 -4.92 2.29
C ILE A 155 -3.90 -3.46 1.84
N LEU A 156 -4.04 -2.55 2.81
CA LEU A 156 -3.99 -1.13 2.54
C LEU A 156 -2.55 -0.64 2.66
N CYS A 157 -2.06 0.01 1.61
CA CYS A 157 -0.63 0.31 1.45
C CYS A 157 -0.24 1.72 1.94
N ASP A 158 -1.22 2.59 2.20
CA ASP A 158 -0.99 4.02 2.37
C ASP A 158 -1.15 4.50 3.82
N ALA A 159 -0.59 5.67 4.12
CA ALA A 159 -0.67 6.28 5.45
C ALA A 159 -2.09 6.76 5.81
N ASP A 160 -2.93 7.00 4.81
CA ASP A 160 -4.35 7.33 4.90
C ASP A 160 -5.07 6.76 3.67
N ILE A 161 -6.40 6.66 3.70
CA ILE A 161 -7.17 6.00 2.63
C ILE A 161 -8.33 6.85 2.14
N SER A 162 -8.64 6.74 0.84
CA SER A 162 -9.82 7.37 0.24
C SER A 162 -11.09 6.58 0.56
N ARG A 163 -12.24 7.28 0.62
CA ARG A 163 -13.55 6.63 0.72
C ARG A 163 -13.79 5.66 -0.43
N ALA A 164 -13.22 5.92 -1.61
CA ALA A 164 -13.36 5.03 -2.76
C ALA A 164 -12.73 3.65 -2.58
N TRP A 165 -11.96 3.43 -1.51
CA TRP A 165 -11.29 2.16 -1.23
C TRP A 165 -12.12 1.21 -0.36
N VAL A 166 -13.28 1.66 0.08
CA VAL A 166 -14.23 0.88 0.89
C VAL A 166 -15.49 0.59 0.06
N SER A 167 -16.08 -0.59 0.24
CA SER A 167 -17.32 -1.02 -0.45
C SER A 167 -18.45 0.05 -0.36
N PRO A 168 -19.37 0.17 -1.34
CA PRO A 168 -20.48 1.12 -1.30
C PRO A 168 -21.42 0.91 -0.12
N GLU A 169 -21.53 -0.34 0.35
CA GLU A 169 -22.27 -0.73 1.55
C GLU A 169 -21.32 -1.36 2.60
N PRO A 170 -20.49 -0.54 3.27
CA PRO A 170 -19.40 -0.99 4.15
C PRO A 170 -19.85 -1.96 5.26
N HIS A 171 -21.06 -1.75 5.79
CA HIS A 171 -21.64 -2.55 6.86
C HIS A 171 -22.13 -3.94 6.39
N LYS A 172 -22.33 -4.13 5.08
CA LYS A 172 -22.67 -5.43 4.46
C LYS A 172 -21.45 -6.14 3.88
N SER A 173 -20.36 -5.40 3.66
CA SER A 173 -19.14 -5.94 3.07
C SER A 173 -18.53 -7.04 3.94
N ARG A 174 -18.03 -8.09 3.29
CA ARG A 174 -17.31 -9.20 3.91
C ARG A 174 -15.79 -9.07 3.79
N ILE A 175 -15.30 -8.08 3.03
CA ILE A 175 -13.88 -7.79 2.85
C ILE A 175 -13.24 -7.53 4.23
N ILE A 176 -12.13 -8.20 4.50
CA ILE A 176 -11.30 -8.01 5.68
C ILE A 176 -10.16 -7.06 5.30
N TYR A 177 -10.08 -5.90 5.94
CA TYR A 177 -9.06 -4.90 5.66
C TYR A 177 -7.87 -5.05 6.61
N LEU A 178 -6.66 -5.14 6.04
CA LEU A 178 -5.41 -5.12 6.80
C LEU A 178 -4.87 -3.70 6.82
N ALA A 179 -5.03 -3.03 7.97
CA ALA A 179 -4.67 -1.63 8.15
C ALA A 179 -3.17 -1.48 8.50
N PRO A 180 -2.44 -0.58 7.82
CA PRO A 180 -1.01 -0.39 8.06
C PRO A 180 -0.72 0.47 9.30
N ASN A 181 -1.72 1.19 9.81
CA ASN A 181 -1.58 2.05 10.98
C ASN A 181 -2.96 2.39 11.60
N LYS A 182 -2.94 2.96 12.81
CA LYS A 182 -4.15 3.36 13.54
C LYS A 182 -5.00 4.42 12.83
N ARG A 183 -4.39 5.32 12.05
CA ARG A 183 -5.15 6.33 11.29
C ARG A 183 -6.02 5.65 10.22
N VAL A 184 -5.48 4.66 9.51
CA VAL A 184 -6.25 3.89 8.52
C VAL A 184 -7.32 3.04 9.18
N GLU A 185 -7.01 2.38 10.30
CA GLU A 185 -7.99 1.62 11.08
C GLU A 185 -9.20 2.49 11.47
N GLU A 186 -8.93 3.67 12.05
CA GLU A 186 -9.98 4.61 12.42
C GLU A 186 -10.71 5.17 11.19
N ARG A 187 -10.01 5.38 10.07
CA ARG A 187 -10.61 5.83 8.82
C ARG A 187 -11.62 4.83 8.26
N LEU A 188 -11.29 3.53 8.31
CA LEU A 188 -12.20 2.45 7.92
C LEU A 188 -13.48 2.46 8.78
N LYS A 189 -13.35 2.67 10.10
CA LYS A 189 -14.51 2.82 11.01
C LYS A 189 -15.37 4.03 10.65
N LEU A 190 -14.75 5.19 10.36
CA LEU A 190 -15.48 6.39 9.91
C LEU A 190 -16.18 6.16 8.57
N TYR A 191 -15.64 5.31 7.71
CA TYR A 191 -16.27 4.88 6.46
C TYR A 191 -17.32 3.78 6.67
N GLY A 192 -17.62 3.37 7.90
CA GLY A 192 -18.69 2.41 8.22
C GLY A 192 -18.29 0.94 8.11
N VAL A 193 -17.00 0.63 7.94
CA VAL A 193 -16.52 -0.76 7.99
C VAL A 193 -16.69 -1.29 9.41
N LYS A 194 -17.24 -2.50 9.51
CA LYS A 194 -17.41 -3.22 10.78
C LYS A 194 -16.06 -3.44 11.48
N PRO A 195 -15.90 -3.14 12.77
CA PRO A 195 -14.65 -3.33 13.50
C PRO A 195 -14.06 -4.75 13.37
N GLU A 196 -14.91 -5.78 13.37
CA GLU A 196 -14.51 -7.18 13.19
C GLU A 196 -13.98 -7.51 11.78
N LYS A 197 -14.14 -6.60 10.81
CA LYS A 197 -13.58 -6.68 9.46
C LYS A 197 -12.31 -5.86 9.28
N ILE A 198 -11.74 -5.33 10.36
CA ILE A 198 -10.51 -4.53 10.33
C ILE A 198 -9.46 -5.19 11.23
N ILE A 199 -8.27 -5.45 10.67
CA ILE A 199 -7.14 -5.97 11.42
C ILE A 199 -5.99 -4.98 11.31
N LEU A 200 -5.50 -4.46 12.43
CA LEU A 200 -4.32 -3.59 12.45
C LEU A 200 -3.05 -4.46 12.38
N THR A 201 -2.44 -4.52 11.20
CA THR A 201 -1.27 -5.39 10.94
C THR A 201 0.05 -4.64 10.87
N GLY A 202 0.03 -3.36 10.47
CA GLY A 202 1.24 -2.70 9.97
C GLY A 202 1.44 -2.90 8.48
N PHE A 203 2.36 -2.14 7.88
CA PHE A 203 2.74 -2.33 6.48
C PHE A 203 3.56 -3.63 6.34
N PRO A 204 3.25 -4.52 5.38
CA PRO A 204 3.98 -5.77 5.22
C PRO A 204 5.39 -5.48 4.68
N LEU A 205 6.40 -5.75 5.51
CA LEU A 205 7.79 -5.68 5.11
C LEU A 205 8.35 -7.09 4.90
N PRO A 206 9.27 -7.29 3.94
CA PRO A 206 9.88 -8.59 3.70
C PRO A 206 10.63 -9.12 4.93
N GLU A 207 10.64 -10.44 5.12
CA GLU A 207 11.27 -11.08 6.28
C GLU A 207 12.77 -10.76 6.37
N GLU A 208 13.46 -10.68 5.25
CA GLU A 208 14.87 -10.31 5.15
C GLU A 208 15.15 -8.87 5.62
N ASN A 209 14.15 -7.99 5.58
CA ASN A 209 14.27 -6.61 6.06
C ASN A 209 13.95 -6.48 7.55
N ILE A 210 13.10 -7.35 8.09
CA ILE A 210 12.68 -7.29 9.49
C ILE A 210 13.50 -8.20 10.39
N GLY A 211 13.84 -9.40 9.92
CA GLY A 211 14.41 -10.49 10.70
C GLY A 211 13.46 -11.02 11.76
N GLU A 212 13.85 -12.15 12.37
CA GLU A 212 13.09 -12.74 13.48
C GLU A 212 12.87 -11.71 14.59
N ARG A 213 11.61 -11.58 15.06
CA ARG A 213 11.21 -10.61 16.10
C ARG A 213 11.69 -9.18 15.83
N LEU A 214 11.75 -8.78 14.55
CA LEU A 214 12.16 -7.44 14.09
C LEU A 214 13.64 -7.12 14.37
N ARG A 215 14.50 -8.12 14.58
CA ARG A 215 15.90 -7.91 14.96
C ARG A 215 16.68 -7.06 13.96
N ILE A 216 16.55 -7.33 12.66
CA ILE A 216 17.26 -6.61 11.59
C ILE A 216 16.76 -5.17 11.53
N LEU A 217 15.43 -4.99 11.47
CA LEU A 217 14.80 -3.67 11.43
C LEU A 217 15.25 -2.78 12.60
N LYS A 218 15.21 -3.30 13.83
CA LYS A 218 15.59 -2.55 15.03
C LYS A 218 17.07 -2.19 15.05
N GLN A 219 17.93 -3.12 14.63
CA GLN A 219 19.36 -2.87 14.53
C GLN A 219 19.68 -1.80 13.49
N ASP A 220 19.08 -1.88 12.31
CA ASP A 220 19.34 -0.95 11.22
C ASP A 220 18.78 0.43 11.49
N LEU A 221 17.58 0.52 12.09
CA LEU A 221 17.04 1.81 12.51
C LEU A 221 17.90 2.46 13.61
N GLY A 222 18.38 1.68 14.59
CA GLY A 222 19.31 2.17 15.61
C GLY A 222 20.60 2.74 15.02
N LYS A 223 21.23 2.01 14.07
CA LYS A 223 22.41 2.49 13.32
C LYS A 223 22.13 3.79 12.58
N ARG A 224 21.00 3.87 11.87
CA ARG A 224 20.61 5.06 11.09
C ARG A 224 20.40 6.27 12.00
N LEU A 225 19.75 6.11 13.15
CA LEU A 225 19.54 7.19 14.11
C LEU A 225 20.87 7.72 14.66
N ILE A 226 21.84 6.86 14.98
CA ILE A 226 23.18 7.31 15.42
C ILE A 226 23.88 8.13 14.32
N GLN A 227 23.72 7.75 13.05
CA GLN A 227 24.31 8.49 11.93
C GLN A 227 23.61 9.83 11.67
N LEU A 228 22.29 9.89 11.83
CA LEU A 228 21.48 11.09 11.61
C LEU A 228 21.53 12.08 12.77
N ASP A 229 21.90 11.62 13.97
CA ASP A 229 21.95 12.43 15.19
C ASP A 229 23.37 12.38 15.82
N PRO A 230 24.38 12.96 15.16
CA PRO A 230 25.77 12.85 15.63
C PRO A 230 26.00 13.50 16.99
N GLN A 231 25.25 14.55 17.34
CA GLN A 231 25.28 15.20 18.66
C GLN A 231 24.42 14.49 19.71
N LYS A 232 23.66 13.44 19.33
CA LYS A 232 22.77 12.66 20.21
C LYS A 232 21.65 13.49 20.85
N THR A 233 21.24 14.61 20.24
CA THR A 233 20.20 15.49 20.77
C THR A 233 18.85 14.77 20.78
N TYR A 234 18.45 14.22 19.63
CA TYR A 234 17.18 13.49 19.49
C TYR A 234 17.18 12.21 20.33
N ILE A 235 18.27 11.44 20.28
CA ILE A 235 18.41 10.19 21.01
C ILE A 235 18.33 10.42 22.53
N SER A 236 18.94 11.49 23.04
CA SER A 236 18.90 11.83 24.46
C SER A 236 17.50 12.25 24.89
N GLN A 237 16.82 13.08 24.09
CA GLN A 237 15.45 13.54 24.36
C GLN A 237 14.45 12.38 24.39
N TYR A 238 14.52 11.44 23.44
CA TYR A 238 13.55 10.35 23.29
C TYR A 238 14.05 8.99 23.80
N LYS A 239 15.09 8.99 24.64
CA LYS A 239 15.83 7.81 25.09
C LYS A 239 14.94 6.66 25.57
N LYS A 240 13.94 6.95 26.42
CA LYS A 240 13.02 5.94 26.98
C LYS A 240 12.25 5.22 25.88
N THR A 241 11.61 5.98 24.98
CA THR A 241 10.83 5.45 23.86
C THR A 241 11.72 4.66 22.90
N LEU A 242 12.86 5.21 22.51
CA LEU A 242 13.79 4.56 21.60
C LEU A 242 14.33 3.25 22.15
N TYR A 243 14.66 3.19 23.45
CA TYR A 243 15.14 1.95 24.07
C TYR A 243 14.03 0.91 24.23
N SER A 244 12.80 1.34 24.53
CA SER A 244 11.64 0.44 24.58
C SER A 244 11.33 -0.17 23.21
N GLN A 245 11.41 0.62 22.14
CA GLN A 245 11.02 0.16 20.81
C GLN A 245 12.15 -0.60 20.10
N LEU A 246 13.36 -0.06 20.13
CA LEU A 246 14.50 -0.57 19.35
C LEU A 246 15.49 -1.38 20.18
N GLY A 247 15.45 -1.30 21.51
CA GLY A 247 16.38 -2.00 22.39
C GLY A 247 17.69 -1.22 22.59
N ARG A 248 18.11 -1.10 23.86
CA ARG A 248 19.32 -0.33 24.26
C ARG A 248 20.60 -0.78 23.55
N ALA A 249 20.72 -2.07 23.23
CA ALA A 249 21.91 -2.62 22.57
C ALA A 249 22.15 -2.01 21.18
N ASN A 250 21.09 -1.65 20.45
CA ASN A 250 21.18 -1.11 19.09
C ASN A 250 21.70 0.33 19.03
N PHE A 251 21.90 0.98 20.17
CA PHE A 251 22.49 2.33 20.30
C PHE A 251 23.96 2.33 20.78
N LYS A 252 24.57 1.16 20.96
CA LYS A 252 25.97 1.04 21.39
C LYS A 252 26.97 1.00 20.22
N LEU A 253 26.47 1.10 18.98
CA LEU A 253 27.26 0.94 17.77
C LEU A 253 28.08 2.20 17.50
N LYS A 254 29.33 2.02 17.06
CA LYS A 254 30.21 3.11 16.62
C LYS A 254 29.86 3.51 15.19
N PHE A 255 30.19 4.74 14.81
CA PHE A 255 30.13 5.20 13.43
C PHE A 255 30.93 4.24 12.54
N SER A 256 30.27 3.65 11.55
CA SER A 256 30.87 2.63 10.69
C SER A 256 30.99 3.05 9.22
N ARG A 257 30.37 4.19 8.85
CA ARG A 257 30.39 4.73 7.49
C ARG A 257 29.97 6.21 7.48
N PRO A 258 30.32 6.96 6.43
CA PRO A 258 29.74 8.27 6.16
C PRO A 258 28.21 8.22 6.06
N LEU A 259 27.55 9.36 6.31
CA LEU A 259 26.12 9.50 6.10
C LEU A 259 25.80 9.29 4.61
N THR A 260 24.85 8.41 4.32
CA THR A 260 24.37 8.17 2.96
C THR A 260 22.88 8.41 2.95
N ILE A 261 22.43 9.32 2.10
CA ILE A 261 21.03 9.68 1.92
C ILE A 261 20.62 9.23 0.53
N THR A 262 19.46 8.57 0.43
CA THR A 262 18.85 8.21 -0.85
C THR A 262 17.57 9.00 -1.00
N PHE A 263 17.48 9.76 -2.09
CA PHE A 263 16.23 10.40 -2.52
C PHE A 263 15.59 9.51 -3.58
N ALA A 264 14.51 8.80 -3.22
CA ALA A 264 13.83 7.88 -4.11
C ALA A 264 12.63 8.55 -4.79
N VAL A 265 12.54 8.44 -6.12
CA VAL A 265 11.43 8.97 -6.92
C VAL A 265 10.48 7.82 -7.25
N GLY A 266 9.19 7.98 -6.95
CA GLY A 266 8.16 6.99 -7.24
C GLY A 266 7.90 6.81 -8.75
N GLY A 267 7.23 5.71 -9.12
CA GLY A 267 7.03 5.30 -10.52
C GLY A 267 6.30 6.31 -11.42
N ALA A 268 5.46 7.18 -10.85
CA ALA A 268 4.80 8.25 -11.60
C ALA A 268 5.76 9.39 -11.98
N GLY A 269 6.93 9.49 -11.34
CA GLY A 269 7.95 10.51 -11.61
C GLY A 269 7.69 11.87 -10.97
N ALA A 270 6.65 12.00 -10.13
CA ALA A 270 6.15 13.28 -9.60
C ALA A 270 7.12 14.10 -8.72
N GLN A 271 8.37 13.68 -8.55
CA GLN A 271 9.40 14.40 -7.77
C GLN A 271 10.78 14.32 -8.41
N ARG A 272 10.85 14.00 -9.70
CA ARG A 272 12.13 13.81 -10.41
C ARG A 272 12.95 15.10 -10.40
N GLU A 273 12.31 16.22 -10.64
CA GLU A 273 12.93 17.55 -10.73
C GLU A 273 13.52 17.95 -9.37
N LEU A 274 12.82 17.66 -8.27
CA LEU A 274 13.31 17.92 -6.91
C LEU A 274 14.62 17.16 -6.62
N GLY A 275 14.76 15.94 -7.13
CA GLY A 275 16.03 15.19 -7.03
C GLY A 275 17.19 15.91 -7.71
N ILE A 276 16.94 16.54 -8.87
CA ILE A 276 17.95 17.32 -9.59
C ILE A 276 18.29 18.60 -8.81
N GLU A 277 17.29 19.28 -8.25
CA GLU A 277 17.48 20.47 -7.43
C GLU A 277 18.35 20.18 -6.21
N ILE A 278 18.07 19.10 -5.48
CA ILE A 278 18.86 18.65 -4.33
C ILE A 278 20.33 18.42 -4.71
N VAL A 279 20.60 17.71 -5.81
CA VAL A 279 21.97 17.44 -6.24
C VAL A 279 22.69 18.73 -6.64
N ARG A 280 22.00 19.65 -7.33
CA ARG A 280 22.57 20.95 -7.71
C ARG A 280 22.88 21.81 -6.50
N SER A 281 21.99 21.85 -5.50
CA SER A 281 22.21 22.65 -4.29
C SER A 281 23.40 22.15 -3.46
N LEU A 282 23.65 20.84 -3.46
CA LEU A 282 24.75 20.20 -2.73
C LEU A 282 26.04 20.08 -3.56
N LYS A 283 26.09 20.62 -4.79
CA LYS A 283 27.23 20.44 -5.71
C LYS A 283 28.57 20.81 -5.08
N LYS A 284 28.64 21.92 -4.33
CA LYS A 284 29.88 22.38 -3.69
C LYS A 284 30.35 21.41 -2.61
N ASP A 285 29.42 20.90 -1.80
CA ASP A 285 29.72 19.99 -0.69
C ASP A 285 30.03 18.56 -1.16
N ILE A 286 29.50 18.16 -2.32
CA ILE A 286 29.74 16.83 -2.91
C ILE A 286 31.09 16.78 -3.66
N LEU A 287 31.53 17.89 -4.26
CA LEU A 287 32.76 17.96 -5.05
C LEU A 287 34.00 18.37 -4.24
N ALA A 288 33.82 18.81 -2.99
CA ALA A 288 34.89 19.15 -2.05
C ALA A 288 35.42 17.89 -1.33
#